data_AF-A0A6A6U497-F1
#
_entry.id   AF-A0A6A6U497-F1
#
_cell.length_a   1.000
_cell.length_b   1.000
_cell.length_c   1.000
_cell.angle_alpha   90.00
_cell.angle_beta   90.00
_cell.angle_gamma   90.00
#
_symmetry.space_group_name_H-M   'P 1'
#
loop_
_entity.id
_entity.type
_entity.pdbx_description
1 polymer ?
#
loop_
_entity_poly.entity_id
_entity_poly.type
_entity_poly.pdbx_seq_one_letter_code
_entity_poly.pdbx_strand_id
1 'polypeptide(L)'
;MVLKTSRLARKLYISAVSTARPLTTSAHGSVHKAREHCLNILRRNDVPSFLLKGYVPRHGQDAFLALHALNVDVARVADSTSHPSIGAMRMQFWRDAVDRALAGSPPEEPVAILLSAAAEDLHIRSKGKSRLSKRWLHRIIDTREQYLGNKPYPTLDALESYAENTYSTLLYLSLSALSINSVTADHLASHIGKATGIAAVLRGFPLVAFPQVPSHHSSNARGGPIGSPPQGAVLLPLDVMAQTGLQEEQVFRQGGNAPNLQDALFTVATRANDHLITASEMLKNLQEGRDVGHDFEHAHEDDHRSSDGLKPNIEGLGSVDPAFGVLLRAVVTHNWLERLQKVDFDVFNRTLMQTDWKLPWKLAWSSYRKQI
;
A
#
# COMPACT_ATOMS: atom_id res chain seq x y z
N MET A 1 -62.37 -24.21 -39.75
CA MET A 1 -61.23 -24.18 -40.67
C MET A 1 -60.67 -22.75 -40.67
N VAL A 2 -59.44 -22.66 -40.15
CA VAL A 2 -58.53 -21.54 -39.84
C VAL A 2 -58.87 -20.14 -40.37
N LEU A 3 -58.89 -19.19 -39.42
CA LEU A 3 -59.07 -17.74 -39.56
C LEU A 3 -57.92 -17.05 -40.30
N LYS A 4 -58.28 -16.06 -41.12
CA LYS A 4 -57.43 -15.04 -41.74
C LYS A 4 -56.79 -14.13 -40.67
N THR A 5 -55.46 -14.13 -40.56
CA THR A 5 -54.66 -12.95 -40.13
C THR A 5 -53.20 -13.14 -40.50
N SER A 6 -52.72 -12.58 -41.61
CA SER A 6 -51.29 -12.24 -41.74
C SER A 6 -51.11 -11.12 -42.77
N ARG A 7 -50.61 -9.96 -42.30
CA ARG A 7 -49.83 -8.95 -43.05
C ARG A 7 -49.59 -7.65 -42.26
N LEU A 8 -49.96 -7.57 -40.98
CA LEU A 8 -49.65 -6.43 -40.09
C LEU A 8 -48.62 -6.72 -38.97
N ALA A 9 -48.01 -7.91 -38.93
CA ALA A 9 -47.05 -8.29 -37.89
C ALA A 9 -45.59 -8.36 -38.36
N ARG A 10 -45.20 -7.57 -39.37
CA ARG A 10 -43.81 -7.56 -39.91
C ARG A 10 -43.16 -6.16 -39.95
N LYS A 11 -43.73 -5.18 -39.23
CA LYS A 11 -43.21 -3.80 -39.20
C LYS A 11 -42.93 -3.24 -37.79
N LEU A 12 -42.92 -4.07 -36.75
CA LEU A 12 -42.63 -3.66 -35.36
C LEU A 12 -41.58 -4.54 -34.69
N TYR A 13 -40.52 -4.91 -35.41
CA TYR A 13 -39.37 -5.61 -34.82
C TYR A 13 -38.03 -5.15 -35.42
N ILE A 14 -37.92 -3.84 -35.71
CA ILE A 14 -36.65 -3.19 -36.08
C ILE A 14 -36.65 -1.80 -35.44
N SER A 15 -36.47 -1.74 -34.11
CA SER A 15 -36.06 -0.52 -33.41
C SER A 15 -35.72 -0.85 -31.95
N ALA A 16 -34.69 -1.68 -31.74
CA ALA A 16 -33.98 -1.82 -30.47
C ALA A 16 -32.70 -2.63 -30.68
N VAL A 17 -31.89 -2.26 -31.67
CA VAL A 17 -30.47 -2.60 -31.65
C VAL A 17 -29.76 -1.30 -31.32
N SER A 18 -29.65 -1.04 -30.02
CA SER A 18 -28.70 -0.05 -29.51
C SER A 18 -27.33 -0.47 -29.99
N THR A 19 -26.79 0.33 -30.91
CA THR A 19 -25.45 0.20 -31.47
C THR A 19 -24.43 0.20 -30.33
N ALA A 20 -23.88 -0.97 -30.01
CA ALA A 20 -22.67 -1.08 -29.23
C ALA A 20 -21.56 -0.31 -29.97
N ARG A 21 -21.07 0.76 -29.36
CA ARG A 21 -19.94 1.55 -29.85
C ARG A 21 -18.71 0.65 -29.82
N PRO A 22 -17.89 0.55 -30.89
CA PRO A 22 -16.66 -0.24 -30.83
C PRO A 22 -15.70 0.44 -29.85
N LEU A 23 -15.43 -0.21 -28.71
CA LEU A 23 -14.60 0.31 -27.61
C LEU A 23 -13.09 0.18 -27.82
N THR A 24 -12.62 -0.29 -28.96
CA THR A 24 -11.41 -1.15 -28.93
C THR A 24 -10.08 -0.49 -29.24
N THR A 25 -10.01 0.79 -29.61
CA THR A 25 -8.70 1.46 -29.88
C THR A 25 -8.38 2.61 -28.91
N SER A 26 -9.35 3.45 -28.52
CA SER A 26 -9.10 4.57 -27.61
C SER A 26 -9.00 4.15 -26.14
N ALA A 27 -9.84 3.21 -25.69
CA ALA A 27 -9.85 2.72 -24.31
C ALA A 27 -8.58 1.90 -24.00
N HIS A 28 -8.20 0.98 -24.90
CA HIS A 28 -6.94 0.22 -24.78
C HIS A 28 -5.70 1.13 -24.80
N GLY A 29 -5.70 2.15 -25.66
CA GLY A 29 -4.63 3.17 -25.68
C GLY A 29 -4.54 3.97 -24.38
N SER A 30 -5.67 4.24 -23.73
CA SER A 30 -5.74 4.90 -22.42
C SER A 30 -5.16 4.03 -21.30
N VAL A 31 -5.53 2.74 -21.23
CA VAL A 31 -5.03 1.81 -20.21
C VAL A 31 -3.52 1.58 -20.34
N HIS A 32 -2.98 1.48 -21.56
CA HIS A 32 -1.54 1.36 -21.76
C HIS A 32 -0.78 2.59 -21.21
N LYS A 33 -1.24 3.80 -21.55
CA LYS A 33 -0.63 5.04 -21.03
C LYS A 33 -0.75 5.13 -19.51
N ALA A 34 -1.88 4.72 -18.95
CA ALA A 34 -2.10 4.64 -17.51
C ALA A 34 -1.12 3.68 -16.83
N ARG A 35 -0.89 2.50 -17.41
CA ARG A 35 0.11 1.54 -16.92
C ARG A 35 1.52 2.12 -16.91
N GLU A 36 1.94 2.75 -18.01
CA GLU A 36 3.25 3.40 -18.10
C GLU A 36 3.39 4.53 -17.08
N HIS A 37 2.32 5.28 -16.84
CA HIS A 37 2.29 6.31 -15.80
C HIS A 37 2.51 5.71 -14.40
N CYS A 38 1.74 4.70 -14.00
CA CYS A 38 1.91 4.02 -12.71
C CYS A 38 3.31 3.42 -12.57
N LEU A 39 3.86 2.81 -13.62
CA LEU A 39 5.25 2.32 -13.62
C LEU A 39 6.27 3.43 -13.37
N ASN A 40 6.07 4.61 -13.96
CA ASN A 40 6.95 5.75 -13.75
C ASN A 40 6.83 6.33 -12.34
N ILE A 41 5.62 6.35 -11.74
CA ILE A 41 5.42 6.71 -10.33
C ILE A 41 6.25 5.78 -9.45
N LEU A 42 6.10 4.46 -9.60
CA LEU A 42 6.81 3.48 -8.77
C LEU A 42 8.32 3.55 -8.99
N ARG A 43 8.79 3.64 -10.23
CA ARG A 43 10.24 3.73 -10.52
C ARG A 43 10.90 4.93 -9.83
N ARG A 44 10.17 6.02 -9.61
CA ARG A 44 10.70 7.24 -8.98
C ARG A 44 10.53 7.26 -7.46
N ASN A 45 9.42 6.72 -6.94
CA ASN A 45 9.01 6.93 -5.55
C ASN A 45 8.92 5.63 -4.71
N ASP A 46 8.77 4.46 -5.34
CA ASP A 46 8.73 3.13 -4.68
C ASP A 46 9.44 2.10 -5.57
N VAL A 47 10.76 2.27 -5.71
CA VAL A 47 11.63 1.35 -6.47
C VAL A 47 11.42 -0.11 -6.03
N PRO A 48 11.26 -0.43 -4.74
CA PRO A 48 10.98 -1.80 -4.36
C PRO A 48 9.68 -2.36 -4.95
N SER A 49 8.58 -1.61 -4.96
CA SER A 49 7.35 -2.06 -5.65
C SER A 49 7.56 -2.19 -7.16
N PHE A 50 8.34 -1.31 -7.78
CA PHE A 50 8.71 -1.44 -9.18
C PHE A 50 9.42 -2.78 -9.49
N LEU A 51 10.30 -3.24 -8.61
CA LEU A 51 10.97 -4.54 -8.72
C LEU A 51 10.02 -5.71 -8.43
N LEU A 52 9.23 -5.61 -7.36
CA LEU A 52 8.32 -6.67 -6.90
C LEU A 52 7.25 -7.05 -7.93
N LYS A 53 6.83 -6.11 -8.78
CA LYS A 53 5.94 -6.37 -9.93
C LYS A 53 6.37 -7.59 -10.74
N GLY A 54 7.68 -7.82 -10.91
CA GLY A 54 8.23 -8.95 -11.66
C GLY A 54 7.84 -10.32 -11.11
N TYR A 55 7.51 -10.39 -9.82
CA TYR A 55 7.14 -11.60 -9.09
C TYR A 55 5.62 -11.76 -8.91
N VAL A 56 4.84 -10.74 -9.28
CA VAL A 56 3.37 -10.80 -9.26
C VAL A 56 2.86 -11.46 -10.56
N PRO A 57 1.91 -12.41 -10.49
CA PRO A 57 1.31 -13.04 -11.66
C PRO A 57 0.77 -12.02 -12.67
N ARG A 58 0.92 -12.29 -13.98
CA ARG A 58 0.59 -11.35 -15.07
C ARG A 58 -0.81 -10.75 -14.97
N HIS A 59 -1.81 -11.54 -14.59
CA HIS A 59 -3.19 -11.09 -14.44
C HIS A 59 -3.41 -10.14 -13.25
N GLY A 60 -2.53 -10.15 -12.25
CA GLY A 60 -2.60 -9.25 -11.08
C GLY A 60 -1.70 -8.02 -11.18
N GLN A 61 -0.85 -7.92 -12.22
CA GLN A 61 0.16 -6.85 -12.30
C GLN A 61 -0.47 -5.46 -12.41
N ASP A 62 -1.55 -5.29 -13.17
CA ASP A 62 -2.20 -3.97 -13.32
C ASP A 62 -2.84 -3.51 -12.01
N ALA A 63 -3.48 -4.44 -11.28
CA ALA A 63 -4.00 -4.16 -9.95
C ALA A 63 -2.88 -3.75 -9.00
N PHE A 64 -1.80 -4.53 -8.95
CA PHE A 64 -0.62 -4.22 -8.14
C PHE A 64 -0.05 -2.83 -8.46
N LEU A 65 0.13 -2.51 -9.75
CA LEU A 65 0.63 -1.21 -10.18
C LEU A 65 -0.30 -0.06 -9.77
N ALA A 66 -1.61 -0.20 -9.99
CA ALA A 66 -2.58 0.83 -9.65
C ALA A 66 -2.66 1.05 -8.13
N LEU A 67 -2.71 -0.03 -7.34
CA LEU A 67 -2.77 0.01 -5.88
C LEU A 67 -1.53 0.67 -5.27
N HIS A 68 -0.34 0.28 -5.72
CA HIS A 68 0.90 0.87 -5.20
C HIS A 68 1.10 2.31 -5.68
N ALA A 69 0.69 2.67 -6.90
CA ALA A 69 0.73 4.05 -7.38
C ALA A 69 -0.24 4.95 -6.60
N LEU A 70 -1.48 4.48 -6.36
CA LEU A 70 -2.45 5.14 -5.49
C LEU A 70 -1.86 5.38 -4.10
N ASN A 71 -1.22 4.36 -3.50
CA ASN A 71 -0.58 4.52 -2.19
C ASN A 71 0.51 5.60 -2.20
N VAL A 72 1.33 5.70 -3.26
CA VAL A 72 2.33 6.77 -3.40
C VAL A 72 1.67 8.13 -3.48
N ASP A 73 0.64 8.30 -4.31
CA ASP A 73 0.00 9.60 -4.51
C ASP A 73 -0.74 10.08 -3.26
N VAL A 74 -1.46 9.19 -2.57
CA VAL A 74 -2.15 9.50 -1.31
C VAL A 74 -1.14 9.79 -0.19
N ALA A 75 -0.04 9.03 -0.09
CA ALA A 75 1.00 9.28 0.91
C ALA A 75 1.64 10.68 0.78
N ARG A 76 1.85 11.13 -0.45
CA ARG A 76 2.52 12.41 -0.75
C ARG A 76 1.61 13.63 -0.67
N VAL A 77 0.34 13.48 -0.35
CA VAL A 77 -0.57 14.63 -0.18
C VAL A 77 -0.10 15.52 0.97
N ALA A 78 0.34 14.93 2.08
CA ALA A 78 0.90 15.68 3.22
C ALA A 78 2.14 16.49 2.83
N ASP A 79 3.03 15.91 2.00
CA ASP A 79 4.27 16.57 1.57
C ASP A 79 4.05 17.66 0.51
N SER A 80 2.97 17.57 -0.27
CA SER A 80 2.75 18.41 -1.45
C SER A 80 1.72 19.53 -1.24
N THR A 81 1.13 19.64 -0.05
CA THR A 81 0.12 20.64 0.26
C THR A 81 0.54 21.54 1.42
N SER A 82 0.46 22.85 1.22
CA SER A 82 0.86 23.85 2.23
C SER A 82 -0.27 24.17 3.23
N HIS A 83 -1.52 23.82 2.90
CA HIS A 83 -2.68 24.08 3.74
C HIS A 83 -3.49 22.79 3.96
N PRO A 84 -3.87 22.47 5.21
CA PRO A 84 -4.66 21.28 5.53
C PRO A 84 -5.97 21.17 4.72
N SER A 85 -6.61 22.29 4.40
CA SER A 85 -7.82 22.32 3.58
C SER A 85 -7.59 21.81 2.14
N ILE A 86 -6.45 22.15 1.53
CA ILE A 86 -6.07 21.66 0.20
C ILE A 86 -5.75 20.16 0.28
N GLY A 87 -5.06 19.73 1.34
CA GLY A 87 -4.83 18.31 1.62
C GLY A 87 -6.13 17.53 1.70
N ALA A 88 -7.10 18.01 2.48
CA ALA A 88 -8.42 17.39 2.62
C ALA A 88 -9.19 17.34 1.28
N MET A 89 -9.15 18.41 0.48
CA MET A 89 -9.74 18.41 -0.87
C MET A 89 -9.12 17.33 -1.77
N ARG A 90 -7.80 17.12 -1.70
CA ARG A 90 -7.12 16.06 -2.46
C ARG A 90 -7.47 14.66 -1.95
N MET A 91 -7.60 14.48 -0.64
CA MET A 91 -8.08 13.21 -0.06
C MET A 91 -9.51 12.91 -0.53
N GLN A 92 -10.40 13.90 -0.52
CA GLN A 92 -11.76 13.76 -1.04
C GLN A 92 -11.76 13.39 -2.53
N PHE A 93 -10.94 14.06 -3.35
CA PHE A 93 -10.79 13.70 -4.76
C PHE A 93 -10.42 12.23 -4.94
N TRP A 94 -9.48 11.70 -4.14
CA TRP A 94 -9.09 10.30 -4.23
C TRP A 94 -10.20 9.34 -3.80
N ARG A 95 -11.00 9.68 -2.78
CA ARG A 95 -12.20 8.90 -2.41
C ARG A 95 -13.18 8.84 -3.58
N ASP A 96 -13.49 9.99 -4.19
CA ASP A 96 -14.40 10.07 -5.34
C ASP A 96 -13.85 9.37 -6.60
N ALA A 97 -12.53 9.42 -6.81
CA ALA A 97 -11.85 8.76 -7.92
C ALA A 97 -11.87 7.23 -7.78
N VAL A 98 -11.64 6.71 -6.57
CA VAL A 98 -11.77 5.28 -6.25
C VAL A 98 -13.19 4.82 -6.49
N ASP A 99 -14.19 5.56 -5.99
CA ASP A 99 -15.60 5.22 -6.15
C ASP A 99 -16.01 5.12 -7.61
N ARG A 100 -15.63 6.10 -8.41
CA ARG A 100 -15.89 6.12 -9.84
C ARG A 100 -15.14 5.04 -10.60
N ALA A 101 -13.88 4.77 -10.25
CA ALA A 101 -13.09 3.70 -10.86
C ALA A 101 -13.72 2.32 -10.61
N LEU A 102 -14.12 2.03 -9.37
CA LEU A 102 -14.79 0.75 -9.04
C LEU A 102 -16.18 0.63 -9.66
N ALA A 103 -16.84 1.76 -9.97
CA ALA A 103 -18.09 1.82 -10.70
C ALA A 103 -17.93 1.75 -12.24
N GLY A 104 -16.70 1.66 -12.77
CA GLY A 104 -16.43 1.59 -14.20
C GLY A 104 -16.51 2.93 -14.95
N SER A 105 -16.44 4.04 -14.22
CA SER A 105 -16.50 5.41 -14.76
C SER A 105 -15.34 6.30 -14.26
N PRO A 106 -14.08 5.83 -14.33
CA PRO A 106 -12.94 6.53 -13.72
C PRO A 106 -12.79 7.96 -14.29
N PRO A 107 -12.32 8.92 -13.47
CA PRO A 107 -11.85 10.21 -13.99
C PRO A 107 -10.69 10.04 -14.99
N GLU A 108 -10.34 11.13 -15.69
CA GLU A 108 -9.13 11.22 -16.52
C GLU A 108 -7.83 11.29 -15.68
N GLU A 109 -7.75 10.46 -14.65
CA GLU A 109 -6.59 10.28 -13.78
C GLU A 109 -5.97 8.90 -14.08
N PRO A 110 -4.71 8.81 -14.56
CA PRO A 110 -4.07 7.56 -14.96
C PRO A 110 -4.17 6.43 -13.93
N VAL A 111 -3.97 6.74 -12.65
CA VAL A 111 -4.06 5.74 -11.57
C VAL A 111 -5.49 5.18 -11.45
N ALA A 112 -6.50 6.05 -11.53
CA ALA A 112 -7.91 5.65 -11.46
C ALA A 112 -8.34 4.84 -12.69
N ILE A 113 -7.83 5.19 -13.88
CA ILE A 113 -8.07 4.44 -15.13
C ILE A 113 -7.52 3.01 -15.00
N LEU A 114 -6.27 2.86 -14.54
CA LEU A 114 -5.68 1.54 -14.37
C LEU A 114 -6.38 0.73 -13.28
N LEU A 115 -6.78 1.38 -12.18
CA LEU A 115 -7.56 0.74 -11.10
C LEU A 115 -8.90 0.22 -11.62
N SER A 116 -9.62 1.01 -12.42
CA SER A 116 -10.88 0.59 -13.03
C SER A 116 -10.69 -0.62 -13.94
N ALA A 117 -9.69 -0.60 -14.82
CA ALA A 117 -9.40 -1.72 -15.72
C ALA A 117 -9.02 -3.00 -14.95
N ALA A 118 -8.22 -2.86 -13.90
CA ALA A 118 -7.83 -3.98 -13.04
C ALA A 118 -9.01 -4.55 -12.23
N ALA A 119 -9.91 -3.69 -11.74
CA ALA A 119 -11.12 -4.11 -11.04
C ALA A 119 -12.09 -4.86 -11.97
N GLU A 120 -12.25 -4.38 -13.21
CA GLU A 120 -13.04 -5.05 -14.25
C GLU A 120 -12.44 -6.41 -14.62
N ASP A 121 -11.13 -6.48 -14.88
CA ASP A 121 -10.42 -7.73 -15.18
C ASP A 121 -10.58 -8.76 -14.05
N LEU A 122 -10.38 -8.35 -12.79
CA LEU A 122 -10.61 -9.19 -11.62
C LEU A 122 -12.05 -9.73 -11.59
N HIS A 123 -13.04 -8.87 -11.85
CA HIS A 123 -14.44 -9.26 -11.86
C HIS A 123 -14.73 -10.30 -12.96
N ILE A 124 -14.22 -10.08 -14.17
CA ILE A 124 -14.41 -10.97 -15.33
C ILE A 124 -13.73 -12.31 -15.07
N ARG A 125 -12.43 -12.32 -14.74
CA ARG A 125 -11.65 -13.56 -14.61
C ARG A 125 -12.09 -14.42 -13.43
N SER A 126 -12.63 -13.80 -12.38
CA SER A 126 -13.21 -14.51 -11.22
C SER A 126 -14.66 -14.93 -11.43
N LYS A 127 -15.27 -14.64 -12.60
CA LYS A 127 -16.71 -14.86 -12.88
C LYS A 127 -17.60 -14.20 -11.84
N GLY A 128 -17.21 -13.01 -11.40
CA GLY A 128 -17.90 -12.21 -10.40
C GLY A 128 -17.70 -12.61 -8.95
N LYS A 129 -16.87 -13.62 -8.66
CA LYS A 129 -16.61 -14.10 -7.29
C LYS A 129 -15.66 -13.21 -6.50
N SER A 130 -14.81 -12.43 -7.16
CA SER A 130 -13.84 -11.54 -6.50
C SER A 130 -14.03 -10.10 -6.96
N ARG A 131 -13.80 -9.17 -6.03
CA ARG A 131 -13.85 -7.71 -6.24
C ARG A 131 -12.85 -7.03 -5.30
N LEU A 132 -12.31 -5.89 -5.72
CA LEU A 132 -11.50 -5.05 -4.84
C LEU A 132 -12.39 -4.41 -3.78
N SER A 133 -11.93 -4.42 -2.53
CA SER A 133 -12.67 -3.88 -1.40
C SER A 133 -12.62 -2.35 -1.39
N LYS A 134 -13.75 -1.71 -1.69
CA LYS A 134 -13.93 -0.25 -1.52
C LYS A 134 -13.60 0.19 -0.09
N ARG A 135 -14.03 -0.58 0.91
CA ARG A 135 -13.78 -0.29 2.34
C ARG A 135 -12.28 -0.21 2.62
N TRP A 136 -11.48 -1.14 2.10
CA TRP A 136 -10.03 -1.14 2.29
C TRP A 136 -9.33 0.01 1.54
N LEU A 137 -9.76 0.32 0.32
CA LEU A 137 -9.22 1.48 -0.40
C LEU A 137 -9.50 2.80 0.34
N HIS A 138 -10.72 2.97 0.86
CA HIS A 138 -11.07 4.13 1.68
C HIS A 138 -10.30 4.15 2.99
N ARG A 139 -10.14 3.01 3.67
CA ARG A 139 -9.36 2.90 4.92
C ARG A 139 -7.95 3.48 4.76
N ILE A 140 -7.26 3.21 3.65
CA ILE A 140 -5.93 3.77 3.38
C ILE A 140 -6.00 5.30 3.27
N ILE A 141 -6.98 5.84 2.53
CA ILE A 141 -7.15 7.29 2.33
C ILE A 141 -7.51 7.98 3.65
N ASP A 142 -8.53 7.48 4.34
CA ASP A 142 -9.04 8.04 5.60
C ASP A 142 -7.96 8.03 6.68
N THR A 143 -7.16 6.95 6.76
CA THR A 143 -6.05 6.87 7.70
C THR A 143 -4.98 7.91 7.38
N ARG A 144 -4.61 8.09 6.10
CA ARG A 144 -3.61 9.10 5.73
C ARG A 144 -4.13 10.52 5.91
N GLU A 145 -5.43 10.74 5.74
CA GLU A 145 -6.07 12.03 5.99
C GLU A 145 -5.92 12.46 7.46
N GLN A 146 -6.09 11.53 8.41
CA GLN A 146 -5.90 11.78 9.84
C GLN A 146 -4.50 12.28 10.19
N TYR A 147 -3.50 11.98 9.36
CA TYR A 147 -2.10 12.34 9.54
C TYR A 147 -1.60 13.45 8.58
N LEU A 148 -2.49 14.13 7.84
CA LEU A 148 -2.11 15.24 6.94
C LEU A 148 -1.27 16.34 7.62
N GLY A 149 -1.50 16.58 8.91
CA GLY A 149 -0.75 17.55 9.70
C GLY A 149 0.51 17.00 10.37
N ASN A 150 1.01 15.82 9.95
CA ASN A 150 2.15 15.14 10.58
C ASN A 150 1.97 14.98 12.10
N LYS A 151 0.75 14.64 12.52
CA LYS A 151 0.43 14.40 13.94
C LYS A 151 1.34 13.30 14.50
N PRO A 152 1.94 13.46 15.69
CA PRO A 152 2.77 12.42 16.30
C PRO A 152 1.94 11.20 16.68
N TYR A 153 2.59 10.03 16.71
CA TYR A 153 2.00 8.80 17.20
C TYR A 153 2.04 8.78 18.73
N PRO A 154 0.89 8.63 19.44
CA PRO A 154 0.90 8.62 20.89
C PRO A 154 1.67 7.43 21.48
N THR A 155 1.58 6.27 20.83
CA THR A 155 2.22 5.03 21.26
C THR A 155 2.80 4.26 20.09
N LEU A 156 3.67 3.30 20.37
CA LEU A 156 4.16 2.35 19.38
C LEU A 156 3.00 1.57 18.74
N ASP A 157 2.01 1.15 19.53
CA ASP A 157 0.79 0.48 19.04
C ASP A 157 -0.02 1.37 18.07
N ALA A 158 -0.02 2.70 18.28
CA ALA A 158 -0.70 3.62 17.37
C ALA A 158 0.03 3.70 16.00
N LEU A 159 1.36 3.62 16.01
CA LEU A 159 2.16 3.52 14.78
C LEU A 159 1.92 2.17 14.08
N GLU A 160 1.81 1.07 14.81
CA GLU A 160 1.44 -0.22 14.26
C GLU A 160 0.04 -0.21 13.64
N SER A 161 -0.93 0.37 14.34
CA SER A 161 -2.29 0.54 13.85
C SER A 161 -2.33 1.36 12.56
N TYR A 162 -1.52 2.43 12.49
CA TYR A 162 -1.35 3.20 11.26
C TYR A 162 -0.76 2.33 10.13
N ALA A 163 0.27 1.51 10.42
CA ALA A 163 0.90 0.63 9.44
C ALA A 163 -0.06 -0.47 8.94
N GLU A 164 -0.89 -1.03 9.82
CA GLU A 164 -1.94 -2.00 9.49
C GLU A 164 -3.00 -1.41 8.56
N ASN A 165 -3.49 -0.22 8.91
CA ASN A 165 -4.51 0.50 8.16
C ASN A 165 -4.04 1.03 6.79
N THR A 166 -2.72 1.06 6.55
CA THR A 166 -2.13 1.58 5.30
C THR A 166 -1.40 0.51 4.51
N TYR A 167 -0.29 -0.01 5.02
CA TYR A 167 0.59 -0.94 4.32
C TYR A 167 0.08 -2.38 4.35
N SER A 168 -0.45 -2.88 5.48
CA SER A 168 -1.08 -4.22 5.50
C SER A 168 -2.33 -4.24 4.64
N THR A 169 -3.19 -3.23 4.77
CA THR A 169 -4.40 -3.07 3.94
C THR A 169 -4.08 -3.05 2.44
N LEU A 170 -2.94 -2.46 2.04
CA LEU A 170 -2.44 -2.49 0.66
C LEU A 170 -2.04 -3.91 0.21
N LEU A 171 -1.43 -4.70 1.10
CA LEU A 171 -1.09 -6.10 0.82
C LEU A 171 -2.36 -6.97 0.75
N TYR A 172 -3.35 -6.77 1.62
CA TYR A 172 -4.64 -7.47 1.52
C TYR A 172 -5.34 -7.18 0.20
N LEU A 173 -5.34 -5.92 -0.25
CA LEU A 173 -5.85 -5.55 -1.58
C LEU A 173 -5.08 -6.27 -2.69
N SER A 174 -3.76 -6.38 -2.58
CA SER A 174 -2.92 -7.08 -3.54
C SER A 174 -3.19 -8.59 -3.58
N LEU A 175 -3.43 -9.23 -2.43
CA LEU A 175 -3.85 -10.64 -2.35
C LEU A 175 -5.25 -10.85 -2.94
N SER A 176 -6.20 -9.98 -2.60
CA SER A 176 -7.57 -10.03 -3.15
C SER A 176 -7.59 -9.85 -4.67
N ALA A 177 -6.67 -9.03 -5.21
CA ALA A 177 -6.49 -8.83 -6.64
C ALA A 177 -5.97 -10.07 -7.37
N LEU A 178 -5.43 -11.05 -6.64
CA LEU A 178 -5.04 -12.38 -7.13
C LEU A 178 -6.11 -13.45 -6.87
N SER A 179 -7.27 -13.06 -6.32
CA SER A 179 -8.35 -13.97 -5.89
C SER A 179 -7.88 -14.97 -4.82
N ILE A 180 -6.92 -14.56 -4.00
CA ILE A 180 -6.44 -15.34 -2.86
C ILE A 180 -7.30 -14.99 -1.66
N ASN A 181 -7.97 -16.00 -1.10
CA ASN A 181 -8.73 -15.91 0.14
C ASN A 181 -8.15 -16.96 1.08
N SER A 182 -7.14 -16.57 1.87
CA SER A 182 -6.48 -17.44 2.85
C SER A 182 -6.21 -16.60 4.09
N VAL A 183 -6.71 -17.08 5.22
CA VAL A 183 -6.50 -16.43 6.53
C VAL A 183 -5.01 -16.36 6.83
N THR A 184 -4.29 -17.43 6.54
CA THR A 184 -2.83 -17.50 6.68
C THR A 184 -2.11 -16.43 5.85
N ALA A 185 -2.49 -16.28 4.57
CA ALA A 185 -1.90 -15.26 3.70
C ALA A 185 -2.20 -13.84 4.20
N ASP A 186 -3.39 -13.61 4.76
CA ASP A 186 -3.76 -12.33 5.38
C ASP A 186 -2.96 -12.07 6.65
N HIS A 187 -2.74 -13.06 7.53
CA HIS A 187 -1.91 -12.88 8.73
C HIS A 187 -0.45 -12.56 8.35
N LEU A 188 0.13 -13.30 7.38
CA LEU A 188 1.45 -12.98 6.82
C LEU A 188 1.49 -11.55 6.27
N ALA A 189 0.47 -11.15 5.49
CA ALA A 189 0.36 -9.79 4.98
C ALA A 189 0.20 -8.73 6.07
N SER A 190 -0.44 -9.04 7.20
CA SER A 190 -0.54 -8.15 8.36
C SER A 190 0.83 -7.85 8.95
N HIS A 191 1.58 -8.89 9.30
CA HIS A 191 2.91 -8.73 9.88
C HIS A 191 3.87 -8.02 8.91
N ILE A 192 3.91 -8.44 7.65
CA ILE A 192 4.77 -7.83 6.63
C ILE A 192 4.36 -6.37 6.37
N GLY A 193 3.06 -6.09 6.36
CA GLY A 193 2.51 -4.75 6.17
C GLY A 193 2.85 -3.81 7.32
N LYS A 194 2.63 -4.25 8.57
CA LYS A 194 3.02 -3.53 9.79
C LYS A 194 4.51 -3.19 9.78
N ALA A 195 5.36 -4.19 9.55
CA ALA A 195 6.82 -3.98 9.42
C ALA A 195 7.17 -2.97 8.33
N THR A 196 6.54 -3.08 7.15
CA THR A 196 6.78 -2.20 6.01
C THR A 196 6.36 -0.76 6.31
N GLY A 197 5.24 -0.56 7.01
CA GLY A 197 4.75 0.77 7.38
C GLY A 197 5.62 1.45 8.43
N ILE A 198 6.03 0.71 9.47
CA ILE A 198 6.99 1.22 10.47
C ILE A 198 8.30 1.61 9.79
N ALA A 199 8.86 0.74 8.95
CA ALA A 199 10.09 1.02 8.20
C ALA A 199 9.93 2.23 7.25
N ALA A 200 8.74 2.45 6.67
CA ALA A 200 8.48 3.61 5.84
C ALA A 200 8.46 4.92 6.64
N VAL A 201 7.90 4.92 7.86
CA VAL A 201 7.97 6.08 8.77
C VAL A 201 9.41 6.40 9.15
N LEU A 202 10.20 5.38 9.53
CA LEU A 202 11.62 5.56 9.85
C LEU A 202 12.43 6.08 8.64
N ARG A 203 12.15 5.57 7.44
CA ARG A 203 12.80 6.04 6.20
C ARG A 203 12.41 7.47 5.85
N GLY A 204 11.17 7.85 6.11
CA GLY A 204 10.65 9.20 5.87
C GLY A 204 11.11 10.22 6.91
N PHE A 205 11.59 9.77 8.07
CA PHE A 205 11.93 10.62 9.22
C PHE A 205 12.81 11.84 8.86
N PRO A 206 13.94 11.71 8.15
CA PRO A 206 14.77 12.87 7.82
C PRO A 206 14.05 13.92 6.96
N LEU A 207 13.16 13.48 6.07
CA LEU A 207 12.45 14.35 5.13
C LEU A 207 11.31 15.11 5.81
N VAL A 208 10.62 14.46 6.75
CA VAL A 208 9.50 15.06 7.49
C VAL A 208 10.01 15.95 8.63
N ALA A 209 11.07 15.54 9.33
CA ALA A 209 11.67 16.35 10.39
C ALA A 209 12.38 17.60 9.82
N PHE A 210 12.93 17.51 8.60
CA PHE A 210 13.67 18.59 7.95
C PHE A 210 13.19 18.81 6.50
N PRO A 211 11.97 19.36 6.33
CA PRO A 211 11.41 19.61 5.00
C PRO A 211 12.29 20.60 4.24
N GLN A 212 12.56 20.29 2.97
CA GLN A 212 13.34 21.18 2.11
C GLN A 212 12.50 22.42 1.76
N VAL A 213 13.09 23.61 1.87
CA VAL A 213 12.44 24.85 1.42
C VAL A 213 12.39 24.82 -0.12
N PRO A 214 11.22 25.00 -0.76
CA PRO A 214 11.15 25.07 -2.21
C PRO A 214 11.97 26.24 -2.74
N SER A 215 12.95 25.98 -3.62
CA SER A 215 13.63 27.04 -4.37
C SER A 215 12.64 27.81 -5.24
N HIS A 216 12.73 29.15 -5.23
CA HIS A 216 11.85 30.13 -5.89
C HIS A 216 11.71 30.05 -7.44
N HIS A 217 12.02 28.92 -8.08
CA HIS A 217 12.00 28.80 -9.55
C HIS A 217 10.85 27.97 -10.12
N SER A 218 9.93 27.45 -9.30
CA SER A 218 8.69 26.87 -9.83
C SER A 218 7.64 27.96 -10.05
N SER A 219 7.47 28.38 -11.30
CA SER A 219 6.44 29.35 -11.75
C SER A 219 4.99 28.88 -11.52
N ASN A 220 4.78 27.67 -10.99
CA ASN A 220 3.47 27.12 -10.64
C ASN A 220 3.06 27.33 -9.16
N ALA A 221 3.93 27.91 -8.31
CA ALA A 221 3.54 28.36 -6.98
C ALA A 221 2.88 29.75 -7.04
N ARG A 222 1.83 29.89 -7.86
CA ARG A 222 0.94 31.06 -7.83
C ARG A 222 -0.07 30.88 -6.69
N GLY A 223 0.34 31.24 -5.48
CA GLY A 223 -0.51 31.18 -4.30
C GLY A 223 0.02 32.02 -3.14
N GLY A 224 -0.12 33.34 -3.25
CA GLY A 224 -0.21 34.30 -2.13
C GLY A 224 1.04 34.59 -1.28
N PRO A 225 1.22 35.84 -0.80
CA PRO A 225 2.02 36.08 0.40
C PRO A 225 1.21 35.55 1.61
N ILE A 226 1.88 35.07 2.65
CA ILE A 226 1.30 34.52 3.91
C ILE A 226 1.14 33.00 3.91
N GLY A 227 2.25 32.30 4.09
CA GLY A 227 2.27 30.94 4.63
C GLY A 227 3.55 30.78 5.44
N SER A 228 3.45 30.32 6.69
CA SER A 228 4.64 29.90 7.45
C SER A 228 5.38 28.82 6.66
N PRO A 229 6.72 28.78 6.68
CA PRO A 229 7.46 27.68 6.08
C PRO A 229 6.96 26.35 6.67
N PRO A 230 6.98 25.24 5.89
CA PRO A 230 6.58 23.94 6.41
C PRO A 230 7.40 23.64 7.66
N GLN A 231 6.72 23.51 8.80
CA GLN A 231 7.35 23.18 10.06
C GLN A 231 7.61 21.67 10.07
N GLY A 232 8.85 21.28 10.34
CA GLY A 232 9.21 19.88 10.46
C GLY A 232 8.48 19.21 11.62
N ALA A 233 8.34 17.88 11.55
CA ALA A 233 7.70 17.08 12.59
C ALA A 233 8.51 15.81 12.90
N VAL A 234 8.61 15.47 14.18
CA VAL A 234 9.24 14.21 14.64
C VAL A 234 8.16 13.14 14.75
N LEU A 235 8.13 12.22 13.78
CA LEU A 235 7.12 11.16 13.68
C LEU A 235 7.46 9.88 14.47
N LEU A 236 8.22 10.01 15.57
CA LEU A 236 8.47 8.87 16.46
C LEU A 236 7.34 8.75 17.50
N PRO A 237 7.04 7.53 17.98
CA PRO A 237 6.08 7.34 19.06
C PRO A 237 6.47 8.10 20.33
N LEU A 238 5.53 8.84 20.92
CA LEU A 238 5.78 9.69 22.08
C LEU A 238 6.16 8.88 23.33
N ASP A 239 5.60 7.69 23.49
CA ASP A 239 5.98 6.75 24.54
C ASP A 239 7.44 6.28 24.41
N VAL A 240 7.90 5.97 23.19
CA VAL A 240 9.29 5.60 22.93
C VAL A 240 10.22 6.78 23.18
N MET A 241 9.85 7.99 22.72
CA MET A 241 10.62 9.20 23.00
C MET A 241 10.76 9.47 24.50
N ALA A 242 9.67 9.29 25.25
CA ALA A 242 9.69 9.44 26.70
C ALA A 242 10.56 8.37 27.39
N GLN A 243 10.49 7.11 26.94
CA GLN A 243 11.27 6.01 27.48
C GLN A 243 12.78 6.18 27.26
N THR A 244 13.20 6.64 26.09
CA THR A 244 14.63 6.87 25.79
C THR A 244 15.11 8.25 26.25
N GLY A 245 14.21 9.14 26.66
CA GLY A 245 14.54 10.52 26.99
C GLY A 245 14.90 11.38 25.77
N LEU A 246 14.44 11.00 24.58
CA LEU A 246 14.61 11.79 23.36
C LEU A 246 13.70 13.03 23.39
N GLN A 247 14.30 14.21 23.22
CA GLN A 247 13.59 15.47 23.17
C GLN A 247 13.48 15.97 21.72
N GLU A 248 12.27 16.35 21.32
CA GLU A 248 11.99 16.87 19.97
C GLU A 248 12.87 18.08 19.61
N GLU A 249 13.04 19.01 20.56
CA GLU A 249 13.90 20.20 20.38
C GLU A 249 15.35 19.83 20.03
N GLN A 250 15.88 18.76 20.63
CA GLN A 250 17.25 18.31 20.37
C GLN A 250 17.38 17.72 18.97
N VAL A 251 16.35 17.02 18.49
CA VAL A 251 16.29 16.56 17.10
C VAL A 251 16.40 17.75 16.16
N PHE A 252 15.55 18.78 16.33
CA PHE A 252 15.59 19.95 15.43
C PHE A 252 16.90 20.74 15.50
N ARG A 253 17.57 20.79 16.65
CA ARG A 253 18.85 21.50 16.83
C ARG A 253 20.05 20.74 16.30
N GLN A 254 20.09 19.42 16.50
CA GLN A 254 21.29 18.61 16.31
C GLN A 254 21.17 17.58 15.17
N GLY A 255 19.98 17.44 14.58
CA GLY A 255 19.69 16.48 13.53
C GLY A 255 19.97 15.04 13.99
N GLY A 256 20.71 14.29 13.17
CA GLY A 256 21.12 12.91 13.49
C GLY A 256 22.01 12.77 14.73
N ASN A 257 22.59 13.86 15.23
CA ASN A 257 23.43 13.83 16.44
C ASN A 257 22.65 14.07 17.74
N ALA A 258 21.32 14.17 17.67
CA ALA A 258 20.50 14.38 18.86
C ALA A 258 20.68 13.21 19.85
N PRO A 259 20.90 13.50 21.14
CA PRO A 259 21.07 12.46 22.15
C PRO A 259 19.82 11.57 22.24
N ASN A 260 20.04 10.27 22.39
CA ASN A 260 19.01 9.23 22.51
C ASN A 260 18.16 9.01 21.24
N LEU A 261 18.52 9.62 20.11
CA LEU A 261 17.79 9.45 18.85
C LEU A 261 17.99 8.03 18.29
N GLN A 262 19.23 7.55 18.25
CA GLN A 262 19.56 6.19 17.80
C GLN A 262 18.82 5.14 18.64
N ASP A 263 18.76 5.32 19.96
CA ASP A 263 18.04 4.40 20.86
C ASP A 263 16.54 4.37 20.57
N ALA A 264 15.92 5.55 20.33
CA ALA A 264 14.51 5.61 19.96
C ALA A 264 14.24 4.94 18.60
N LEU A 265 15.11 5.18 17.62
CA LEU A 265 15.05 4.56 16.30
C LEU A 265 15.26 3.05 16.37
N PHE A 266 16.17 2.58 17.22
CA PHE A 266 16.40 1.17 17.51
C PHE A 266 15.13 0.52 18.08
N THR A 267 14.49 1.11 19.07
CA THR A 267 13.26 0.57 19.67
C THR A 267 12.14 0.43 18.62
N VAL A 268 11.92 1.46 17.80
CA VAL A 268 10.90 1.41 16.74
C VAL A 268 11.26 0.41 15.63
N ALA A 269 12.54 0.35 15.22
CA ALA A 269 13.02 -0.59 14.22
C ALA A 269 12.95 -2.05 14.70
N THR A 270 13.18 -2.29 16.00
CA THR A 270 13.04 -3.60 16.64
C THR A 270 11.61 -4.11 16.46
N ARG A 271 10.60 -3.27 16.71
CA ARG A 271 9.20 -3.66 16.51
C ARG A 271 8.87 -4.07 15.07
N ALA A 272 9.42 -3.36 14.09
CA ALA A 272 9.29 -3.74 12.68
C ALA A 272 9.95 -5.09 12.39
N ASN A 273 11.13 -5.34 12.98
CA ASN A 273 11.84 -6.59 12.82
C ASN A 273 11.12 -7.78 13.50
N ASP A 274 10.50 -7.56 14.66
CA ASP A 274 9.71 -8.60 15.36
C ASP A 274 8.58 -9.12 14.48
N HIS A 275 7.86 -8.22 13.79
CA HIS A 275 6.85 -8.63 12.82
C HIS A 275 7.42 -9.47 11.66
N LEU A 276 8.60 -9.13 11.15
CA LEU A 276 9.25 -9.91 10.11
C LEU A 276 9.67 -11.29 10.61
N ILE A 277 10.19 -11.37 11.85
CA ILE A 277 10.54 -12.65 12.49
C ILE A 277 9.28 -13.52 12.59
N THR A 278 8.17 -12.98 13.11
CA THR A 278 6.90 -13.72 13.18
C THR A 278 6.46 -14.20 11.80
N ALA A 279 6.49 -13.34 10.77
CA ALA A 279 6.11 -13.74 9.41
C ALA A 279 7.02 -14.84 8.83
N SER A 280 8.33 -14.76 9.05
CA SER A 280 9.29 -15.79 8.62
C SER A 280 9.08 -17.10 9.38
N GLU A 281 8.76 -17.07 10.68
CA GLU A 281 8.44 -18.24 11.48
C GLU A 281 7.13 -18.91 11.04
N MET A 282 6.08 -18.12 10.80
CA MET A 282 4.81 -18.61 10.25
C MET A 282 5.03 -19.31 8.90
N LEU A 283 5.78 -18.67 8.00
CA LEU A 283 6.08 -19.25 6.68
C LEU A 283 6.89 -20.54 6.80
N LYS A 284 7.87 -20.60 7.71
CA LYS A 284 8.64 -21.80 7.99
C LYS A 284 7.74 -22.93 8.53
N ASN A 285 6.82 -22.61 9.43
CA ASN A 285 5.86 -23.58 9.96
C ASN A 285 4.97 -24.16 8.86
N LEU A 286 4.48 -23.33 7.92
CA LEU A 286 3.74 -23.78 6.74
C LEU A 286 4.54 -24.71 5.84
N GLN A 287 5.82 -24.41 5.62
CA GLN A 287 6.72 -25.26 4.82
C GLN A 287 6.94 -26.62 5.46
N GLU A 288 6.96 -26.68 6.78
CA GLU A 288 7.11 -27.91 7.56
C GLU A 288 5.78 -28.62 7.83
N GLY A 289 4.65 -28.09 7.31
CA GLY A 289 3.31 -28.66 7.51
C GLY A 289 2.82 -28.59 8.95
N ARG A 290 3.36 -27.67 9.75
CA ARG A 290 2.98 -27.41 11.14
C ARG A 290 1.87 -26.36 11.20
N ASP A 291 1.17 -26.32 12.32
CA ASP A 291 0.26 -25.22 12.64
C ASP A 291 1.03 -23.89 12.64
N VAL A 292 0.41 -22.86 12.07
CA VAL A 292 1.02 -21.52 11.99
C VAL A 292 0.98 -20.80 13.33
N GLY A 293 0.25 -21.33 14.31
CA GLY A 293 0.15 -20.78 15.64
C GLY A 293 -0.78 -19.58 15.66
N HIS A 294 -2.10 -19.84 15.59
CA HIS A 294 -3.12 -18.80 15.66
C HIS A 294 -3.38 -18.26 17.09
N ASP A 295 -2.75 -18.86 18.10
CA ASP A 295 -3.11 -18.65 19.51
C ASP A 295 -2.68 -17.28 20.09
N PHE A 296 -1.77 -16.55 19.43
CA PHE A 296 -1.19 -15.32 20.00
C PHE A 296 -1.76 -14.02 19.44
N GLU A 297 -2.60 -14.05 18.39
CA GLU A 297 -2.92 -12.85 17.60
C GLU A 297 -4.31 -12.23 17.90
N HIS A 298 -5.19 -12.91 18.65
CA HIS A 298 -6.56 -12.44 18.88
C HIS A 298 -6.79 -11.65 20.17
N ALA A 299 -5.75 -11.20 20.87
CA ALA A 299 -5.93 -10.45 22.12
C ALA A 299 -6.49 -9.02 21.92
N HIS A 300 -6.41 -8.44 20.70
CA HIS A 300 -6.65 -7.01 20.50
C HIS A 300 -7.46 -6.58 19.25
N GLU A 301 -8.14 -7.49 18.53
CA GLU A 301 -8.88 -7.12 17.30
C GLU A 301 -10.41 -7.30 17.42
N ASP A 302 -11.16 -6.19 17.47
CA ASP A 302 -12.62 -6.10 17.64
C ASP A 302 -13.47 -6.22 16.35
N ASP A 303 -12.91 -6.61 15.19
CA ASP A 303 -13.66 -6.56 13.92
C ASP A 303 -13.68 -7.86 13.09
N HIS A 304 -13.29 -8.99 13.67
CA HIS A 304 -13.49 -10.31 13.07
C HIS A 304 -14.58 -11.07 13.81
N ARG A 305 -15.81 -11.01 13.29
CA ARG A 305 -16.87 -11.96 13.69
C ARG A 305 -16.32 -13.38 13.54
N SER A 306 -16.05 -14.04 14.66
CA SER A 306 -15.67 -15.44 14.71
C SER A 306 -16.73 -16.27 13.98
N SER A 307 -16.37 -16.84 12.84
CA SER A 307 -17.14 -17.95 12.29
C SER A 307 -16.81 -19.18 13.14
N ASP A 308 -17.71 -19.45 14.08
CA ASP A 308 -18.07 -20.73 14.68
C ASP A 308 -17.20 -21.96 14.29
N GLY A 309 -16.49 -22.51 15.28
CA GLY A 309 -16.39 -23.97 15.51
C GLY A 309 -15.76 -24.88 14.44
N LEU A 310 -14.92 -24.40 13.53
CA LEU A 310 -14.22 -25.29 12.57
C LEU A 310 -12.82 -25.67 13.06
N LYS A 311 -12.52 -26.98 13.10
CA LYS A 311 -11.16 -27.52 13.35
C LYS A 311 -10.14 -26.76 12.47
N PRO A 312 -8.92 -26.47 12.96
CA PRO A 312 -7.91 -25.79 12.16
C PRO A 312 -7.65 -26.62 10.90
N ASN A 313 -8.09 -26.10 9.77
CA ASN A 313 -7.75 -26.68 8.49
C ASN A 313 -6.28 -26.33 8.29
N ILE A 314 -5.40 -27.33 8.38
CA ILE A 314 -3.96 -27.11 8.19
C ILE A 314 -3.77 -26.68 6.74
N GLU A 315 -3.71 -25.37 6.51
CA GLU A 315 -3.43 -24.82 5.19
C GLU A 315 -1.98 -25.15 4.83
N GLY A 316 -1.78 -25.96 3.80
CA GLY A 316 -0.44 -26.26 3.29
C GLY A 316 0.14 -25.07 2.49
N LEU A 317 1.46 -25.08 2.26
CA LEU A 317 2.19 -24.06 1.49
C LEU A 317 1.55 -23.70 0.14
N GLY A 318 0.85 -24.64 -0.51
CA GLY A 318 0.14 -24.41 -1.77
C GLY A 318 -0.95 -23.33 -1.71
N SER A 319 -1.45 -22.99 -0.52
CA SER A 319 -2.39 -21.88 -0.30
C SER A 319 -1.72 -20.49 -0.43
N VAL A 320 -0.41 -20.42 -0.16
CA VAL A 320 0.37 -19.17 -0.12
C VAL A 320 1.28 -19.00 -1.35
N ASP A 321 1.51 -20.07 -2.12
CA ASP A 321 2.37 -20.03 -3.31
C ASP A 321 2.02 -18.95 -4.34
N PRO A 322 0.74 -18.72 -4.69
CA PRO A 322 0.34 -17.63 -5.57
C PRO A 322 0.50 -16.24 -4.93
N ALA A 323 0.47 -16.17 -3.59
CA ALA A 323 0.64 -14.94 -2.81
C ALA A 323 2.11 -14.53 -2.68
N PHE A 324 3.05 -15.44 -2.94
CA PHE A 324 4.46 -15.23 -2.60
C PHE A 324 5.06 -13.96 -3.21
N GLY A 325 4.65 -13.59 -4.43
CA GLY A 325 5.08 -12.34 -5.07
C GLY A 325 4.70 -11.08 -4.29
N VAL A 326 3.56 -11.09 -3.59
CA VAL A 326 3.11 -10.01 -2.69
C VAL A 326 3.89 -10.06 -1.38
N LEU A 327 4.13 -11.26 -0.84
CA LEU A 327 4.85 -11.45 0.44
C LEU A 327 6.34 -11.13 0.36
N LEU A 328 6.94 -11.14 -0.83
CA LEU A 328 8.32 -10.70 -1.06
C LEU A 328 8.60 -9.25 -0.62
N ARG A 329 7.57 -8.45 -0.30
CA ARG A 329 7.74 -7.16 0.38
C ARG A 329 8.51 -7.28 1.69
N ALA A 330 8.40 -8.41 2.39
CA ALA A 330 9.19 -8.71 3.58
C ALA A 330 10.70 -8.60 3.34
N VAL A 331 11.19 -9.19 2.23
CA VAL A 331 12.62 -9.18 1.86
C VAL A 331 13.13 -7.76 1.64
N VAL A 332 12.32 -6.90 1.03
CA VAL A 332 12.64 -5.48 0.85
C VAL A 332 12.79 -4.78 2.20
N THR A 333 11.81 -4.98 3.08
CA THR A 333 11.75 -4.34 4.40
C THR A 333 12.90 -4.82 5.26
N HIS A 334 13.15 -6.14 5.31
CA HIS A 334 14.27 -6.75 5.99
C HIS A 334 15.61 -6.18 5.48
N ASN A 335 15.81 -6.11 4.16
CA ASN A 335 17.03 -5.55 3.57
C ASN A 335 17.27 -4.09 3.99
N TRP A 336 16.22 -3.29 4.12
CA TRP A 336 16.35 -1.91 4.56
C TRP A 336 16.69 -1.82 6.06
N LEU A 337 16.04 -2.62 6.90
CA LEU A 337 16.31 -2.70 8.35
C LEU A 337 17.73 -3.20 8.65
N GLU A 338 18.22 -4.23 7.93
CA GLU A 338 19.61 -4.70 8.04
C GLU A 338 20.63 -3.59 7.74
N ARG A 339 20.31 -2.72 6.77
CA ARG A 339 21.17 -1.59 6.40
C ARG A 339 21.11 -0.48 7.42
N LEU A 340 19.92 -0.21 7.98
CA LEU A 340 19.74 0.73 9.08
C LEU A 340 20.56 0.30 10.31
N GLN A 341 20.51 -0.98 10.67
CA GLN A 341 21.32 -1.54 11.76
C GLN A 341 22.83 -1.38 11.52
N LYS A 342 23.31 -1.62 10.28
CA LYS A 342 24.73 -1.47 9.92
C LYS A 342 25.27 -0.05 10.05
N VAL A 343 24.40 0.95 9.98
CA VAL A 343 24.76 2.36 10.18
C VAL A 343 24.36 2.85 11.58
N ASP A 344 24.21 1.93 12.53
CA ASP A 344 23.88 2.22 13.93
C ASP A 344 22.62 3.06 14.09
N PHE A 345 21.58 2.71 13.32
CA PHE A 345 20.27 3.37 13.32
C PHE A 345 20.31 4.86 12.94
N ASP A 346 21.40 5.33 12.31
CA ASP A 346 21.45 6.66 11.70
C ASP A 346 20.58 6.74 10.44
N VAL A 347 19.33 7.18 10.61
CA VAL A 347 18.38 7.41 9.50
C VAL A 347 18.80 8.53 8.53
N PHE A 348 19.75 9.39 8.90
CA PHE A 348 20.27 10.45 8.02
C PHE A 348 21.37 9.95 7.08
N ASN A 349 21.83 8.71 7.26
CA ASN A 349 22.89 8.14 6.46
C ASN A 349 22.47 8.06 4.98
N ARG A 350 23.21 8.78 4.12
CA ARG A 350 22.91 8.87 2.67
C ARG A 350 22.88 7.53 1.96
N THR A 351 23.57 6.52 2.48
CA THR A 351 23.53 5.18 1.87
C THR A 351 22.11 4.64 1.90
N LEU A 352 21.32 4.88 2.96
CA LEU A 352 19.94 4.40 3.09
C LEU A 352 18.99 4.97 2.04
N MET A 353 19.31 6.12 1.43
CA MET A 353 18.53 6.71 0.35
C MET A 353 18.78 6.02 -1.01
N GLN A 354 19.87 5.27 -1.14
CA GLN A 354 20.20 4.56 -2.36
C GLN A 354 19.56 3.17 -2.39
N THR A 355 19.11 2.76 -3.57
CA THR A 355 18.65 1.39 -3.80
C THR A 355 19.85 0.45 -3.70
N ASP A 356 19.71 -0.60 -2.90
CA ASP A 356 20.74 -1.63 -2.79
C ASP A 356 20.81 -2.43 -4.09
N TRP A 357 21.99 -2.45 -4.70
CA TRP A 357 22.24 -3.18 -5.95
C TRP A 357 22.07 -4.70 -5.80
N LYS A 358 22.17 -5.24 -4.57
CA LYS A 358 21.94 -6.67 -4.28
C LYS A 358 20.46 -7.03 -4.16
N LEU A 359 19.57 -6.04 -4.05
CA LEU A 359 18.14 -6.29 -3.83
C LEU A 359 17.50 -7.17 -4.91
N PRO A 360 17.73 -6.97 -6.23
CA PRO A 360 17.19 -7.86 -7.26
C PRO A 360 17.64 -9.33 -7.09
N TRP A 361 18.89 -9.55 -6.70
CA TRP A 361 19.42 -10.90 -6.44
C TRP A 361 18.79 -11.52 -5.20
N LYS A 362 18.64 -10.76 -4.11
CA LYS A 362 17.95 -11.22 -2.90
C LYS A 362 16.50 -11.61 -3.22
N LEU A 363 15.77 -10.78 -3.97
CA LEU A 363 14.39 -11.07 -4.38
C LEU A 363 14.29 -12.34 -5.24
N ALA A 364 15.19 -12.51 -6.22
CA ALA A 364 15.21 -13.70 -7.05
C ALA A 364 15.49 -14.98 -6.24
N TRP A 365 16.45 -14.90 -5.31
CA TRP A 365 16.81 -16.02 -4.44
C TRP A 365 15.68 -16.40 -3.47
N SER A 366 15.10 -15.40 -2.80
CA SER A 366 13.94 -15.57 -1.92
C SER A 366 12.73 -16.13 -2.66
N SER A 367 12.47 -15.66 -3.88
CA SER A 367 11.42 -16.20 -4.75
C SER A 367 11.65 -17.66 -5.12
N TYR A 368 12.91 -18.04 -5.38
CA TYR A 368 13.27 -19.42 -5.73
C TYR A 368 13.15 -20.36 -4.52
N ARG A 369 13.60 -19.93 -3.34
CA ARG A 369 13.55 -20.72 -2.11
C ARG A 369 12.25 -20.64 -1.33
N LYS A 370 11.33 -19.75 -1.73
CA LYS A 370 10.10 -19.45 -1.01
C LYS A 370 10.36 -19.01 0.44
N GLN A 371 11.34 -18.15 0.65
CA GLN A 371 11.75 -17.66 1.99
C GLN A 371 11.71 -16.14 2.04
N ILE A 372 11.35 -15.58 3.19
CA ILE A 372 11.25 -14.13 3.42
C ILE A 372 12.10 -13.66 4.59
#